data_AF-A0A937NDC3-F1
#
_entry.id   AF-A0A937NDC3-F1
#
_cell.length_a   1.000
_cell.length_b   1.000
_cell.length_c   1.000
_cell.angle_alpha   90.00
_cell.angle_beta   90.00
_cell.angle_gamma   90.00
#
_symmetry.space_group_name_H-M   'P 1'
#
loop_
_entity.id
_entity.type
_entity.pdbx_description
1 polymer ?
#
loop_
_entity_poly.entity_id
_entity_poly.type
_entity_poly.pdbx_seq_one_letter_code
_entity_poly.pdbx_strand_id
1 'polypeptide(L)' 'MGQEYNIKGMTEKIQAIKEAATELKHISGGIQAVDRNVDRILASVKMLEINISDIANII' A
#
# COMPACT_ATOMS: atom_id res chain seq x y z
N MET A 1 17.98 6.76 -22.67
CA MET A 1 18.59 6.39 -21.38
C MET A 1 17.44 5.96 -20.48
N GLY A 2 17.32 4.67 -20.19
CA GLY A 2 16.22 4.17 -19.35
C GLY A 2 16.50 4.54 -17.89
N GLN A 3 15.59 5.25 -17.25
CA GLN A 3 15.67 5.50 -15.82
C GLN A 3 15.40 4.17 -15.11
N GLU A 4 16.38 3.68 -14.35
CA GLU A 4 16.21 2.47 -13.56
C GLU A 4 15.31 2.80 -12.36
N TYR A 5 14.12 2.21 -12.33
CA TYR A 5 13.19 2.42 -11.22
C TYR A 5 13.67 1.69 -9.97
N ASN A 6 13.64 2.36 -8.81
CA ASN A 6 13.91 1.71 -7.54
C ASN A 6 12.70 0.88 -7.07
N ILE A 7 12.46 -0.24 -7.75
CA ILE A 7 11.35 -1.17 -7.48
C ILE A 7 11.38 -1.64 -6.03
N LYS A 8 12.55 -2.07 -5.54
CA LYS A 8 12.72 -2.54 -4.17
C LYS A 8 12.31 -1.49 -3.14
N GLY A 9 12.78 -0.25 -3.30
CA GLY A 9 12.43 0.85 -2.39
C GLY A 9 10.93 1.18 -2.43
N MET A 10 10.29 1.10 -3.60
CA MET A 10 8.83 1.27 -3.70
C MET A 10 8.08 0.15 -3.00
N THR A 11 8.46 -1.11 -3.21
CA THR A 11 7.86 -2.27 -2.53
C THR A 11 7.96 -2.15 -1.01
N GLU A 12 9.13 -1.80 -0.48
CA GLU A 12 9.34 -1.60 0.96
C GLU A 12 8.43 -0.49 1.52
N LYS A 13 8.27 0.62 0.80
CA LYS A 13 7.39 1.73 1.24
C LYS A 13 5.91 1.37 1.13
N ILE A 14 5.48 0.68 0.09
CA ILE A 14 4.09 0.21 -0.07
C ILE A 14 3.73 -0.72 1.09
N GLN A 15 4.63 -1.65 1.43
CA GLN A 15 4.44 -2.56 2.57
C GLN A 15 4.35 -1.81 3.91
N ALA A 16 5.23 -0.82 4.14
CA ALA A 16 5.17 0.00 5.35
C ALA A 16 3.85 0.79 5.47
N ILE A 17 3.32 1.31 4.36
CA ILE A 17 2.01 2.01 4.36
C ILE A 17 0.88 1.02 4.69
N LYS A 18 0.93 -0.20 4.15
CA LYS A 18 -0.05 -1.26 4.43
C LYS A 18 -0.08 -1.62 5.91
N GLU A 19 1.08 -1.79 6.52
CA GLU A 19 1.23 -2.11 7.94
C GLU A 19 0.67 -0.98 8.82
N ALA A 20 1.08 0.26 8.56
CA ALA A 20 0.59 1.43 9.30
C ALA A 20 -0.94 1.62 9.15
N ALA A 21 -1.49 1.42 7.95
CA ALA A 21 -2.93 1.49 7.73
C ALA A 21 -3.67 0.37 8.48
N THR A 22 -3.15 -0.85 8.47
CA THR A 22 -3.75 -1.99 9.19
C THR A 22 -3.74 -1.76 10.70
N GLU A 23 -2.63 -1.26 11.25
CA GLU A 23 -2.52 -0.88 12.65
C GLU A 23 -3.49 0.24 13.01
N LEU A 24 -3.61 1.27 12.16
CA LEU A 24 -4.60 2.34 12.33
C LEU A 24 -6.03 1.81 12.41
N LYS A 25 -6.38 0.81 11.59
CA LYS A 25 -7.69 0.14 11.67
C LYS A 25 -7.87 -0.60 12.99
N HIS A 26 -6.83 -1.26 13.47
CA HIS A 26 -6.90 -2.00 14.73
C HIS A 26 -7.14 -1.08 15.93
N ILE A 27 -6.48 0.09 15.96
CA ILE A 27 -6.62 1.07 17.05
C ILE A 27 -7.79 2.04 16.85
N SER A 28 -8.55 1.95 15.76
CA SER A 28 -9.62 2.90 15.42
C SER A 28 -10.79 2.89 16.43
N GLY A 29 -10.91 1.83 17.24
CA GLY A 29 -12.01 1.66 18.18
C GLY A 29 -13.40 1.58 17.52
N GLY A 30 -13.47 1.29 16.22
CA GLY A 30 -14.73 1.22 15.45
C GLY A 30 -15.28 2.58 15.02
N ILE A 31 -14.47 3.65 15.04
CA ILE A 31 -14.86 4.94 14.47
C ILE A 31 -15.08 4.76 12.96
N GLN A 32 -16.34 4.68 12.52
CA GLN A 32 -16.69 4.41 11.12
C GLN A 32 -15.98 5.31 10.11
N ALA A 33 -15.80 6.59 10.43
CA ALA A 33 -15.10 7.52 9.55
C ALA A 33 -13.64 7.13 9.35
N VAL A 34 -12.96 6.65 10.41
CA VAL A 34 -11.58 6.17 10.34
C VAL A 34 -11.54 4.86 9.57
N ASP A 35 -12.38 3.88 9.92
CA ASP A 35 -12.40 2.57 9.26
C ASP A 35 -12.61 2.69 7.75
N ARG A 36 -13.55 3.52 7.31
CA ARG A 36 -13.81 3.76 5.88
C ARG A 36 -12.63 4.43 5.18
N ASN A 37 -11.91 5.32 5.86
CA ASN A 37 -10.72 5.95 5.28
C ASN A 37 -9.57 4.95 5.18
N VAL A 38 -9.38 4.11 6.20
CA VAL A 38 -8.39 3.04 6.15
C VAL A 38 -8.69 2.05 5.04
N ASP A 39 -9.95 1.65 4.85
CA ASP A 39 -10.33 0.76 3.74
C ASP A 39 -9.99 1.34 2.36
N ARG A 40 -10.20 2.65 2.17
CA ARG A 40 -9.80 3.33 0.93
C ARG A 40 -8.28 3.36 0.76
N ILE A 41 -7.53 3.61 1.84
CA ILE A 41 -6.05 3.57 1.80
C ILE A 41 -5.58 2.18 1.41
N LEU A 42 -6.10 1.13 2.03
CA LEU A 42 -5.74 -0.26 1.74
C LEU A 42 -6.07 -0.65 0.29
N ALA A 43 -7.19 -0.16 -0.25
CA ALA A 43 -7.53 -0.37 -1.66
C ALA A 43 -6.50 0.28 -2.60
N SER A 44 -6.09 1.53 -2.32
CA SER A 44 -5.04 2.21 -3.09
C SER A 44 -3.68 1.54 -2.95
N VAL A 45 -3.32 1.08 -1.75
CA VAL A 45 -2.11 0.28 -1.50
C VAL A 45 -2.14 -1.00 -2.33
N LYS A 46 -3.28 -1.68 -2.42
CA LYS A 46 -3.41 -2.90 -3.23
C LYS A 46 -3.17 -2.63 -4.73
N MET A 47 -3.67 -1.50 -5.22
CA MET A 47 -3.38 -1.06 -6.60
C MET A 47 -1.90 -0.79 -6.83
N LEU A 48 -1.21 -0.17 -5.87
CA LEU A 48 0.23 0.05 -5.95
C LEU A 48 1.02 -1.27 -5.95
N GLU A 49 0.61 -2.25 -5.14
CA GLU A 49 1.21 -3.60 -5.18
C GLU A 49 1.09 -4.20 -6.59
N ILE A 50 -0.10 -4.16 -7.21
CA ILE A 50 -0.32 -4.67 -8.57
C ILE A 50 0.56 -3.91 -9.58
N ASN A 51 0.56 -2.58 -9.54
CA ASN A 51 1.33 -1.76 -10.47
C ASN A 51 2.84 -2.05 -10.39
N ILE A 52 3.36 -2.29 -9.18
CA ILE A 52 4.77 -2.64 -9.00
C ILE A 52 5.07 -4.08 -9.45
N SER A 53 4.19 -5.05 -9.15
CA SER A 53 4.31 -6.42 -9.65
C SER A 53 4.36 -6.49 -11.17
N ASP A 54 3.47 -5.73 -11.84
CA ASP A 54 3.42 -5.64 -13.30
C ASP A 54 4.73 -5.10 -13.88
N ILE A 55 5.28 -4.03 -13.30
CA ILE A 55 6.56 -3.44 -13.72
C ILE A 55 7.73 -4.39 -13.45
N ALA A 56 7.68 -5.16 -12.36
CA ALA A 56 8.71 -6.12 -12.00
C ALA A 56 8.66 -7.41 -12.85
N ASN A 57 7.64 -7.60 -13.70
CA ASN A 57 7.33 -8.86 -14.40
C ASN A 57 7.22 -10.06 -13.45
N ILE A 58 6.70 -9.82 -12.24
CA ILE A 58 6.46 -10.87 -11.24
C ILE A 58 4.95 -11.10 -11.25
N ILE A 59 4.50 -12.10 -12.02
CA ILE A 59 3.11 -12.60 -12.02
C ILE A 59 3.01 -13.80 -11.09
#